data_AF-A0A5D2GRU7-F1
#
_entry.id   AF-A0A5D2GRU7-F1
#
_cell.length_a   1.000
_cell.length_b   1.000
_cell.length_c   1.000
_cell.angle_alpha   90.00
_cell.angle_beta   90.00
_cell.angle_gamma   90.00
#
_symmetry.space_group_name_H-M   'P 1'
#
loop_
_entity.id
_entity.type
_entity.pdbx_description
1 polymer ?
#
loop_
_entity_poly.entity_id
_entity_poly.type
_entity_poly.pdbx_seq_one_letter_code
_entity_poly.pdbx_strand_id
1 'polypeptide(L)' 'MFEPKNARIQQKLAWANGQRKAGLPTIPSTIEEEMETNPFMRVDLPELQGSIGCQSPVEALREIRQMKDNWRG' A
#
# COMPACT_ATOMS: atom_id res chain seq x y z
N MET A 1 0.37 -4.21 -8.38
CA MET A 1 1.01 -3.18 -7.54
C MET A 1 0.48 -1.83 -7.98
N PHE A 2 -0.29 -1.13 -7.13
CA PHE A 2 -1.06 0.08 -7.48
C PHE A 2 -0.21 1.34 -7.64
N GLU A 3 0.94 1.40 -6.99
CA GLU A 3 1.82 2.58 -7.01
C GLU A 3 3.27 2.17 -7.35
N PRO A 4 3.56 1.74 -8.60
CA PRO A 4 4.92 1.33 -8.98
C PRO A 4 5.94 2.48 -8.88
N LYS A 5 5.47 3.73 -8.90
CA LYS A 5 6.28 4.94 -8.80
C LYS A 5 6.61 5.36 -7.36
N ASN A 6 5.96 4.78 -6.35
CA ASN A 6 6.22 5.15 -4.96
C ASN A 6 7.48 4.42 -4.46
N ALA A 7 8.61 5.15 -4.47
CA ALA A 7 9.90 4.63 -4.02
C ALA A 7 9.89 4.15 -2.56
N ARG A 8 9.06 4.75 -1.69
CA ARG A 8 8.93 4.33 -0.29
C ARG A 8 8.30 2.93 -0.17
N ILE A 9 7.31 2.61 -1.00
CA ILE A 9 6.72 1.26 -1.05
C ILE A 9 7.79 0.24 -1.46
N GLN A 10 8.60 0.53 -2.47
CA GLN A 10 9.68 -0.37 -2.91
C GLN A 10 10.73 -0.57 -1.81
N GLN A 11 11.14 0.50 -1.13
CA GLN A 11 12.08 0.43 -0.01
C GLN A 11 11.53 -0.39 1.16
N LYS A 12 10.27 -0.15 1.58
CA LYS A 12 9.62 -0.91 2.66
C LYS A 12 9.45 -2.38 2.29
N LEU A 13 9.16 -2.68 1.03
CA LEU A 13 9.09 -4.06 0.52
C LEU A 13 10.46 -4.75 0.54
N ALA A 14 11.52 -4.07 0.12
CA ALA A 14 12.89 -4.60 0.17
C ALA A 14 13.33 -4.87 1.62
N TRP A 15 13.05 -3.94 2.53
CA TRP A 15 13.30 -4.12 3.96
C TRP A 15 12.49 -5.28 4.54
N ALA A 16 11.19 -5.36 4.28
CA ALA A 16 10.33 -6.43 4.76
C ALA A 16 10.77 -7.81 4.23
N ASN A 17 11.23 -7.88 2.98
CA ASN A 17 11.81 -9.10 2.42
C ASN A 17 13.12 -9.49 3.12
N GLY A 18 13.97 -8.53 3.47
CA GLY A 18 15.19 -8.76 4.27
C GLY A 18 14.87 -9.30 5.66
N GLN A 19 13.95 -8.66 6.38
CA GLN A 19 13.47 -9.09 7.70
C GLN A 19 12.88 -10.51 7.65
N ARG A 20 12.02 -10.80 6.67
CA ARG A 20 11.44 -12.14 6.48
C ARG A 20 12.50 -13.21 6.22
N LYS A 21 13.50 -12.92 5.38
CA LYS A 21 14.63 -13.83 5.14
C LYS A 21 15.46 -14.08 6.39
N ALA A 22 15.59 -13.06 7.26
CA ALA A 22 16.26 -13.16 8.54
C ALA A 22 15.40 -13.79 9.66
N GLY A 23 14.14 -14.16 9.38
CA GLY A 23 13.20 -14.67 10.39
C GLY A 23 12.77 -13.63 11.43
N LEU A 24 12.99 -12.34 11.15
CA LEU A 24 12.67 -11.23 12.04
C LEU A 24 11.27 -10.67 11.76
N PRO A 25 10.56 -10.17 12.79
CA PRO A 25 9.29 -9.49 12.61
C PRO A 25 9.46 -8.20 11.81
N THR A 26 8.43 -7.84 11.05
CA THR A 26 8.32 -6.55 10.34
C THR A 26 7.50 -5.53 11.12
N ILE A 27 7.34 -5.77 12.42
CA ILE A 27 6.62 -4.91 13.37
C ILE A 27 7.55 -4.56 14.54
N PRO A 28 7.37 -3.40 15.19
CA PRO A 28 6.37 -2.36 14.89
C PRO A 28 6.74 -1.49 13.68
N SER A 29 5.73 -0.89 13.02
CA SER A 29 5.88 0.23 12.08
C SER A 29 5.36 1.52 12.71
N THR A 30 5.66 2.67 12.10
CA THR A 30 5.14 3.97 12.55
C THR A 30 3.94 4.42 11.72
N ILE A 31 3.08 5.28 12.28
CA ILE A 31 1.92 5.84 11.54
C ILE A 31 2.39 6.64 10.32
N GLU A 32 3.51 7.37 10.44
CA GLU A 32 4.12 8.10 9.33
C GLU A 32 4.50 7.17 8.17
N GLU A 33 5.15 6.04 8.46
CA GLU A 33 5.46 5.04 7.45
C GLU A 33 4.21 4.43 6.81
N GLU A 34 3.16 4.18 7.60
CA GLU A 34 1.88 3.70 7.05
C GLU A 34 1.24 4.76 6.14
N MET A 35 1.29 6.06 6.46
CA MET A 35 0.79 7.11 5.56
C MET A 35 1.58 7.21 4.25
N GLU A 36 2.88 6.89 4.25
CA GLU A 36 3.70 6.92 3.04
C GLU A 36 3.53 5.65 2.16
N THR A 37 3.19 4.51 2.76
CA THR A 37 3.28 3.20 2.09
C THR A 37 1.98 2.41 2.03
N ASN A 38 1.00 2.71 2.87
CA ASN A 38 -0.23 1.94 2.96
C ASN A 38 -1.30 2.54 2.04
N PRO A 39 -1.73 1.82 0.99
CA PRO A 39 -2.72 2.34 0.05
C PRO A 39 -4.08 2.61 0.71
N PHE A 40 -4.43 1.92 1.80
CA PHE A 40 -5.67 2.17 2.55
C PHE A 40 -5.64 3.49 3.33
N MET A 41 -4.45 3.95 3.74
CA MET A 41 -4.27 5.23 4.44
C MET A 41 -4.14 6.41 3.45
N ARG A 42 -4.10 6.12 2.15
CA ARG A 42 -3.81 7.08 1.07
C ARG A 42 -4.98 7.23 0.08
N VAL A 43 -6.17 6.73 0.43
CA VAL A 43 -7.36 6.75 -0.44
C VAL A 43 -7.86 8.15 -0.80
N ASP A 44 -7.43 9.16 -0.05
CA ASP A 44 -7.74 10.56 -0.30
C ASP A 44 -6.80 11.19 -1.35
N LEU A 45 -5.71 10.51 -1.73
CA LEU A 45 -4.77 11.04 -2.73
C LEU A 45 -5.36 10.98 -4.14
N PRO A 46 -5.40 12.12 -4.87
CA PRO A 46 -5.90 12.16 -6.24
C PRO A 46 -5.16 11.21 -7.18
N GLU A 47 -3.87 10.97 -6.94
CA GLU A 47 -3.05 10.04 -7.73
C GLU A 47 -3.52 8.58 -7.58
N LEU A 48 -3.93 8.19 -6.36
CA LEU A 48 -4.43 6.85 -6.09
C LEU A 48 -5.84 6.69 -6.65
N GLN A 49 -6.70 7.69 -6.43
CA GLN A 49 -8.04 7.75 -7.01
C GLN A 49 -8.01 7.68 -8.54
N GLY A 50 -7.11 8.44 -9.19
CA GLY A 50 -6.90 8.41 -10.63
C GLY A 50 -6.34 7.09 -11.16
N SER A 51 -5.53 6.39 -10.37
CA SER A 51 -5.00 5.07 -10.73
C SER A 51 -6.07 3.96 -10.68
N ILE A 52 -7.09 4.13 -9.84
CA ILE A 52 -8.20 3.17 -9.66
C ILE A 52 -9.41 3.57 -10.52
N GLY A 53 -9.52 4.83 -10.92
CA GLY A 53 -10.66 5.36 -11.66
C GLY A 53 -11.85 5.76 -10.78
N CYS A 54 -11.61 6.07 -9.49
CA CYS A 54 -12.64 6.51 -8.56
C CYS A 54 -12.59 8.03 -8.35
N GLN A 55 -13.72 8.63 -7.95
CA GLN A 55 -13.80 10.05 -7.62
C GLN A 55 -14.06 10.32 -6.14
N SER A 56 -14.29 9.26 -5.35
CA SER A 56 -14.46 9.36 -3.91
C SER A 56 -13.49 8.45 -3.13
N PRO A 57 -13.03 8.87 -1.94
CA PRO A 57 -12.21 8.02 -1.07
C PRO A 57 -12.89 6.71 -0.67
N VAL A 58 -14.21 6.73 -0.51
CA VAL A 58 -15.01 5.57 -0.12
C VAL A 58 -15.01 4.51 -1.23
N GLU A 59 -15.19 4.92 -2.48
CA GLU A 59 -15.09 4.03 -3.63
C GLU A 59 -13.66 3.52 -3.81
N ALA A 60 -12.65 4.39 -3.69
CA ALA A 60 -11.25 3.99 -3.76
C ALA A 60 -10.92 2.91 -2.72
N LEU A 61 -11.38 3.06 -1.47
CA LEU A 61 -11.21 2.04 -0.42
C LEU A 61 -11.86 0.71 -0.80
N ARG A 62 -13.08 0.75 -1.33
CA ARG A 62 -13.82 -0.45 -1.77
C ARG A 62 -13.08 -1.18 -2.87
N GLU A 63 -12.64 -0.46 -3.90
CA GLU A 63 -11.91 -1.04 -5.04
C GLU A 63 -10.55 -1.61 -4.61
N ILE A 64 -9.75 -0.87 -3.82
CA ILE A 64 -8.48 -1.38 -3.28
C ILE A 64 -8.71 -2.65 -2.47
N ARG A 65 -9.78 -2.69 -1.66
CA ARG A 65 -10.12 -3.87 -0.87
C ARG A 65 -10.50 -5.05 -1.76
N GLN A 66 -11.38 -4.86 -2.73
CA GLN A 66 -11.79 -5.91 -3.67
C GLN A 66 -10.60 -6.45 -4.48
N MET A 67 -9.74 -5.55 -4.96
CA MET A 67 -8.56 -5.93 -5.73
C MET A 67 -7.54 -6.67 -4.87
N LYS A 68 -7.33 -6.27 -3.61
CA LYS A 68 -6.52 -7.02 -2.64
C LYS A 68 -7.13 -8.39 -2.31
N ASP A 69 -8.44 -8.49 -2.14
CA ASP A 69 -9.13 -9.74 -1.81
C ASP A 69 -9.11 -10.73 -3.00
N ASN A 70 -9.19 -10.24 -4.22
CA ASN A 70 -9.08 -11.03 -5.45
C ASN A 70 -7.62 -11.29 -5.88
N TRP A 71 -6.66 -10.62 -5.27
CA TRP A 71 -5.24 -10.83 -5.58
C TRP A 71 -4.77 -12.17 -5.00
N ARG A 72 -4.70 -13.16 -5.89
CA ARG A 72 -3.95 -14.39 -5.66
C ARG A 72 -2.50 -14.10 -6.07
N GLY A 73 -1.60 -14.17 -5.09
CA GLY A 73 -0.19 -13.77 -5.17
C GLY A 73 0.52 -14.16 -6.46
#